data_AF-A0AAD3UJA8-F1
#
_entry.id   AF-A0AAD3UJA8-F1
#
_cell.length_a   1.000
_cell.length_b   1.000
_cell.length_c   1.000
_cell.angle_alpha   90.00
_cell.angle_beta   90.00
_cell.angle_gamma   90.00
#
_symmetry.space_group_name_H-M   'P 1'
#
loop_
_entity.id
_entity.type
_entity.pdbx_description
1 polymer ?
#
loop_
_entity_poly.entity_id
_entity_poly.type
_entity_poly.pdbx_seq_one_letter_code
_entity_poly.pdbx_strand_id
1 'polypeptide(L)'
;LANVARGGYVLKDCAGQPELIFIATGSEVELAVAAYEKLTAEGVKARVVSMPSTDAFDKQDAAYREAVLPKAVSARVAIEAGIADYWFKYVGLNGAIVGMTTFGESAPAEQLFEEFGFTVDNVVAKAKALL
;
A
#
# COMPACT_ATOMS: atom_id res chain seq x y z
N LEU A 1 0.96 -18.29 -1.89
CA LEU A 1 1.90 -18.00 -3.00
C LEU A 1 1.26 -18.09 -4.39
N ALA A 2 0.22 -18.92 -4.64
CA ALA A 2 -0.39 -19.06 -5.98
C ALA A 2 -0.88 -17.74 -6.61
N ASN A 3 -1.36 -16.79 -5.80
CA ASN A 3 -1.86 -15.51 -6.31
C ASN A 3 -0.76 -14.50 -6.71
N VAL A 4 0.52 -14.76 -6.43
CA VAL A 4 1.64 -13.89 -6.84
C VAL A 4 1.65 -13.69 -8.36
N ALA A 5 1.39 -14.77 -9.12
CA ALA A 5 1.34 -14.73 -10.58
C ALA A 5 0.19 -13.88 -11.15
N ARG A 6 -0.77 -13.47 -10.31
CA ARG A 6 -1.87 -12.58 -10.70
C ARG A 6 -1.50 -11.09 -10.56
N GLY A 7 -0.25 -10.78 -10.24
CA GLY A 7 0.31 -9.43 -10.22
C GLY A 7 0.00 -8.64 -8.96
N GLY A 8 -1.20 -8.77 -8.41
CA GLY A 8 -1.64 -8.11 -7.18
C GLY A 8 -2.59 -8.98 -6.38
N TYR A 9 -2.34 -9.14 -5.08
CA TYR A 9 -3.12 -10.03 -4.23
C TYR A 9 -3.17 -9.60 -2.76
N VAL A 10 -4.22 -10.02 -2.07
CA VAL A 10 -4.38 -9.80 -0.62
C VAL A 10 -3.36 -10.64 0.15
N LEU A 11 -2.47 -9.97 0.89
CA LEU A 11 -1.43 -10.58 1.72
C LEU A 11 -1.85 -10.66 3.20
N LYS A 12 -2.48 -9.59 3.71
CA LYS A 12 -3.09 -9.52 5.05
C LYS A 12 -4.50 -8.96 4.88
N ASP A 13 -5.44 -9.44 5.70
CA ASP A 13 -6.84 -9.03 5.58
C ASP A 13 -7.54 -9.01 6.93
N CYS A 14 -8.69 -8.34 6.96
CA CYS A 14 -9.57 -8.23 8.11
C CYS A 14 -10.86 -9.05 7.91
N ALA A 15 -11.64 -9.20 8.97
CA ALA A 15 -12.98 -9.77 8.86
C ALA A 15 -13.98 -8.73 8.33
N GLY A 16 -14.67 -9.08 7.23
CA GLY A 16 -15.63 -8.19 6.57
C GLY A 16 -14.97 -7.26 5.56
N GLN A 17 -15.59 -6.09 5.32
CA GLN A 17 -15.06 -5.10 4.40
C GLN A 17 -13.98 -4.24 5.10
N PRO A 18 -12.79 -4.03 4.49
CA PRO A 18 -11.77 -3.16 5.05
C PRO A 18 -12.21 -1.69 4.97
N GLU A 19 -11.83 -0.93 5.99
CA GLU A 19 -11.92 0.53 6.04
C GLU A 19 -10.74 1.17 5.31
N LEU A 20 -9.58 0.50 5.29
CA LEU A 20 -8.33 0.98 4.71
C LEU A 20 -7.60 -0.13 3.93
N ILE A 21 -7.04 0.21 2.77
CA ILE A 21 -6.19 -0.72 2.00
C ILE A 21 -4.79 -0.12 1.80
N PHE A 22 -3.77 -0.83 2.27
CA PHE A 22 -2.39 -0.61 1.87
C PHE A 22 -2.09 -1.34 0.56
N ILE A 23 -1.40 -0.67 -0.36
CA ILE A 23 -0.90 -1.25 -1.60
C ILE A 23 0.61 -1.05 -1.62
N ALA A 24 1.39 -2.13 -1.61
CA ALA A 24 2.85 -2.03 -1.53
C ALA A 24 3.54 -3.00 -2.49
N THR A 25 4.79 -2.68 -2.83
CA THR A 25 5.64 -3.43 -3.75
C THR A 25 7.02 -3.65 -3.13
N GLY A 26 7.76 -4.63 -3.65
CA GLY A 26 9.17 -4.83 -3.30
C GLY A 26 9.47 -4.85 -1.80
N SER A 27 10.45 -4.05 -1.40
CA SER A 27 10.92 -3.89 -0.02
C SER A 27 9.87 -3.26 0.90
N GLU A 28 8.97 -2.42 0.38
CA GLU A 28 8.01 -1.68 1.19
C GLU A 28 6.82 -2.53 1.64
N VAL A 29 6.70 -3.78 1.17
CA VAL A 29 5.67 -4.72 1.65
C VAL A 29 5.85 -5.02 3.15
N GLU A 30 7.08 -5.11 3.64
CA GLU A 30 7.35 -5.32 5.07
C GLU A 30 6.86 -4.12 5.89
N LEU A 31 7.16 -2.90 5.42
CA LEU A 31 6.70 -1.65 6.02
C LEU A 31 5.16 -1.57 6.08
N ALA A 32 4.48 -1.97 5.00
CA ALA A 32 3.02 -2.02 4.94
C ALA A 32 2.41 -3.03 5.93
N VAL A 33 3.05 -4.19 6.11
CA VAL A 33 2.61 -5.19 7.09
C VAL A 33 2.77 -4.67 8.52
N ALA A 34 3.89 -4.02 8.85
CA ALA A 34 4.09 -3.44 10.17
C ALA A 34 3.06 -2.33 10.49
N ALA A 35 2.76 -1.46 9.51
CA ALA A 35 1.71 -0.45 9.66
C ALA A 35 0.31 -1.06 9.82
N TYR A 36 0.02 -2.12 9.05
CA TYR A 36 -1.21 -2.91 9.19
C TYR A 36 -1.36 -3.49 10.60
N GLU A 37 -0.30 -4.09 11.15
CA GLU A 37 -0.35 -4.70 12.49
C GLU A 37 -0.63 -3.66 13.57
N LYS A 38 0.01 -2.49 13.48
CA LYS A 38 -0.22 -1.37 14.40
C LYS A 38 -1.67 -0.86 14.33
N LEU A 39 -2.20 -0.62 13.13
CA LEU A 39 -3.60 -0.17 12.97
C LEU A 39 -4.63 -1.23 13.36
N THR A 40 -4.35 -2.51 13.08
CA THR A 40 -5.21 -3.62 13.48
C THR A 40 -5.29 -3.73 15.00
N ALA A 41 -4.17 -3.53 15.72
CA ALA A 41 -4.15 -3.50 17.18
C ALA A 41 -4.97 -2.34 17.77
N GLU A 42 -5.17 -1.27 17.01
CA GLU A 42 -6.04 -0.14 17.37
C GLU A 42 -7.51 -0.33 16.94
N GLY A 43 -7.84 -1.47 16.30
CA GLY A 43 -9.20 -1.83 15.90
C GLY A 43 -9.60 -1.40 14.49
N VAL A 44 -8.69 -0.82 13.70
CA VAL A 44 -8.96 -0.44 12.30
C VAL A 44 -9.02 -1.68 11.42
N LYS A 45 -10.03 -1.77 10.56
CA LYS A 45 -10.14 -2.86 9.57
C LYS A 45 -9.25 -2.57 8.36
N ALA A 46 -7.97 -2.88 8.48
CA ALA A 46 -7.01 -2.70 7.40
C ALA A 46 -6.92 -3.95 6.48
N ARG A 47 -6.35 -3.77 5.30
CA ARG A 47 -5.92 -4.82 4.36
C ARG A 47 -4.56 -4.46 3.79
N VAL A 48 -3.71 -5.46 3.54
CA VAL A 48 -2.45 -5.28 2.78
C VAL A 48 -2.56 -6.02 1.46
N VAL A 49 -2.35 -5.31 0.36
CA VAL A 49 -2.22 -5.85 -0.99
C VAL A 49 -0.75 -5.75 -1.40
N SER A 50 -0.16 -6.89 -1.73
CA SER A 50 1.14 -6.94 -2.40
C SER A 50 0.93 -6.87 -3.90
N MET A 51 1.60 -5.94 -4.59
CA MET A 51 1.42 -5.66 -6.02
C MET A 51 2.73 -5.81 -6.82
N PRO A 52 3.35 -7.00 -6.89
CA PRO A 52 4.63 -7.21 -7.58
C PRO A 52 4.60 -6.93 -9.10
N SER A 53 3.44 -6.98 -9.77
CA SER A 53 3.32 -6.63 -11.19
C SER A 53 1.94 -6.04 -11.47
N THR A 54 1.93 -4.74 -11.70
CA THR A 54 0.72 -3.98 -12.00
C THR A 54 0.13 -4.36 -13.36
N ASP A 55 0.96 -4.64 -14.36
CA ASP A 55 0.50 -5.06 -15.68
C ASP A 55 -0.16 -6.46 -15.65
N ALA A 56 0.36 -7.40 -14.84
CA ALA A 56 -0.28 -8.69 -14.65
C ALA A 56 -1.59 -8.56 -13.87
N PHE A 57 -1.65 -7.66 -12.89
CA PHE A 57 -2.87 -7.35 -12.14
C PHE A 57 -3.95 -6.71 -13.02
N ASP A 58 -3.57 -5.77 -13.88
CA ASP A 58 -4.49 -5.11 -14.81
C ASP A 58 -5.13 -6.07 -15.80
N LYS A 59 -4.37 -7.11 -16.22
CA LYS A 59 -4.85 -8.17 -17.12
C LYS A 59 -5.82 -9.14 -16.44
N GLN A 60 -5.98 -9.08 -15.13
CA GLN A 60 -6.95 -9.93 -14.42
C GLN A 60 -8.39 -9.48 -14.72
N ASP A 61 -9.30 -10.44 -14.65
CA ASP A 61 -10.73 -10.17 -14.79
C ASP A 61 -11.23 -9.15 -13.76
N ALA A 62 -12.35 -8.48 -14.08
CA ALA A 62 -12.89 -7.42 -13.24
C ALA A 62 -13.31 -7.91 -11.85
N ALA A 63 -13.77 -9.16 -11.73
CA ALA A 63 -14.21 -9.72 -10.46
C ALA A 63 -13.03 -9.92 -9.51
N TYR A 64 -11.87 -10.35 -10.02
CA TYR A 64 -10.65 -10.47 -9.23
C TYR A 64 -10.11 -9.11 -8.80
N ARG A 65 -10.04 -8.14 -9.72
CA ARG A 65 -9.58 -6.79 -9.38
C ARG A 65 -10.46 -6.15 -8.31
N GLU A 66 -11.78 -6.33 -8.39
CA GLU A 66 -12.74 -5.90 -7.35
C GLU A 66 -12.55 -6.66 -6.03
N ALA A 67 -12.27 -7.96 -6.07
CA ALA A 67 -12.02 -8.74 -4.85
C ALA A 67 -10.75 -8.27 -4.10
N VAL A 68 -9.72 -7.82 -4.83
CA VAL A 68 -8.45 -7.34 -4.26
C VAL A 68 -8.56 -5.87 -3.84
N LEU A 69 -9.06 -5.00 -4.71
CA LEU A 69 -9.23 -3.55 -4.51
C LEU A 69 -10.70 -3.12 -4.67
N PRO A 70 -11.58 -3.44 -3.70
CA PRO A 70 -13.01 -3.13 -3.79
C PRO A 70 -13.25 -1.64 -4.03
N LYS A 71 -14.07 -1.31 -5.04
CA LYS A 71 -14.39 0.09 -5.39
C LYS A 71 -15.05 0.88 -4.27
N ALA A 72 -15.72 0.18 -3.35
CA ALA A 72 -16.37 0.77 -2.19
C ALA A 72 -15.39 1.24 -1.10
N VAL A 73 -14.11 0.85 -1.16
CA VAL A 73 -13.08 1.26 -0.20
C VAL A 73 -12.14 2.25 -0.87
N SER A 74 -12.39 3.54 -0.64
CA SER A 74 -11.60 4.64 -1.23
C SER A 74 -10.38 5.05 -0.41
N ALA A 75 -10.36 4.76 0.90
CA ALA A 75 -9.19 5.01 1.74
C ALA A 75 -8.09 4.00 1.39
N ARG A 76 -7.16 4.44 0.55
CA ARG A 76 -6.08 3.63 0.01
C ARG A 76 -4.76 4.35 0.21
N VAL A 77 -3.75 3.63 0.69
CA VAL A 77 -2.39 4.14 0.86
C VAL A 77 -1.45 3.29 0.02
N ALA A 78 -0.84 3.89 -1.00
CA ALA A 78 0.24 3.26 -1.74
C ALA A 78 1.58 3.51 -1.07
N ILE A 79 2.46 2.52 -1.03
CA ILE A 79 3.78 2.59 -0.40
C ILE A 79 4.82 1.96 -1.33
N GLU A 80 5.70 2.79 -1.87
CA GLU A 80 6.78 2.36 -2.77
C GLU A 80 7.91 3.40 -2.74
N ALA A 81 9.17 2.95 -2.63
CA ALA A 81 10.36 3.79 -2.72
C ALA A 81 10.66 4.21 -4.18
N GLY A 82 9.65 4.73 -4.86
CA GLY A 82 9.64 5.21 -6.25
C GLY A 82 8.73 6.43 -6.40
N ILE A 83 8.62 6.97 -7.62
CA ILE A 83 7.88 8.22 -7.87
C ILE A 83 6.39 8.09 -7.51
N ALA A 84 5.88 9.03 -6.70
CA ALA A 84 4.53 8.97 -6.16
C ALA A 84 3.44 8.98 -7.24
N ASP A 85 3.57 9.80 -8.28
CA ASP A 85 2.51 10.08 -9.26
C ASP A 85 1.95 8.83 -9.97
N TYR A 86 2.75 7.77 -10.07
CA TYR A 86 2.29 6.49 -10.63
C TYR A 86 1.06 5.93 -9.90
N TRP A 87 1.02 6.10 -8.58
CA TRP A 87 0.10 5.40 -7.70
C TRP A 87 -1.32 5.97 -7.70
N PHE A 88 -1.53 7.17 -8.25
CA PHE A 88 -2.87 7.75 -8.43
C PHE A 88 -3.83 6.81 -9.15
N LYS A 89 -3.32 5.95 -10.05
CA LYS A 89 -4.13 4.94 -10.74
C LYS A 89 -4.88 4.00 -9.78
N TYR A 90 -4.28 3.63 -8.65
CA TYR A 90 -4.84 2.64 -7.72
C TYR A 90 -5.43 3.26 -6.46
N VAL A 91 -4.92 4.42 -6.02
CA VAL A 91 -5.43 5.11 -4.82
C VAL A 91 -6.51 6.14 -5.14
N GLY A 92 -6.62 6.59 -6.39
CA GLY A 92 -7.55 7.63 -6.81
C GLY A 92 -7.23 8.99 -6.20
N LEU A 93 -8.22 9.89 -6.16
CA LEU A 93 -8.06 11.26 -5.67
C LEU A 93 -8.27 11.44 -4.17
N ASN A 94 -8.78 10.40 -3.50
CA ASN A 94 -9.13 10.41 -2.06
C ASN A 94 -8.21 9.51 -1.23
N GLY A 95 -7.14 8.98 -1.83
CA GLY A 95 -6.13 8.18 -1.15
C GLY A 95 -4.90 8.99 -0.76
N ALA A 96 -3.89 8.29 -0.26
CA ALA A 96 -2.57 8.84 0.03
C ALA A 96 -1.47 7.98 -0.60
N ILE A 97 -0.28 8.56 -0.75
CA ILE A 97 0.87 7.90 -1.34
C ILE A 97 2.07 8.21 -0.45
N VAL A 98 2.74 7.17 0.02
CA VAL A 98 4.07 7.22 0.63
C VAL A 98 5.06 6.79 -0.46
N GLY A 99 5.58 7.77 -1.17
CA GLY A 99 6.54 7.57 -2.24
C GLY A 99 7.43 8.80 -2.43
N MET A 100 8.41 8.65 -3.30
CA MET A 100 9.38 9.71 -3.61
C MET A 100 8.73 10.82 -4.44
N THR A 101 9.12 12.06 -4.18
CA THR A 101 8.74 13.24 -4.99
C THR A 101 9.95 14.06 -5.44
N THR A 102 11.15 13.57 -5.15
CA THR A 102 12.45 14.20 -5.43
C THR A 102 13.45 13.16 -5.89
N PHE A 103 14.64 13.61 -6.29
CA PHE A 103 15.80 12.72 -6.37
C PHE A 103 16.22 12.23 -4.98
N GLY A 104 17.08 11.21 -4.96
CA GLY A 104 17.69 10.70 -3.74
C GLY A 104 18.92 11.49 -3.31
N GLU A 105 19.52 11.05 -2.21
CA GLU A 105 20.72 11.63 -1.60
C GLU A 105 21.78 10.55 -1.35
N SER A 106 23.02 10.96 -1.12
CA SER A 106 24.14 10.04 -0.82
C SER A 106 24.29 9.82 0.70
N ALA A 107 23.63 8.79 1.23
CA ALA A 107 23.76 8.37 2.64
C ALA A 107 23.46 6.86 2.80
N PRO A 108 23.69 6.25 3.98
CA PRO A 108 23.26 4.89 4.27
C PRO A 108 21.75 4.71 4.07
N ALA A 109 21.34 3.56 3.52
CA ALA A 109 19.95 3.31 3.13
C ALA A 109 18.94 3.51 4.27
N GLU A 110 19.25 3.07 5.49
CA GLU A 110 18.39 3.23 6.68
C GLU A 110 18.08 4.71 6.96
N GLN A 111 19.08 5.58 6.86
CA GLN A 111 18.91 7.02 7.05
C GLN A 111 18.08 7.65 5.93
N LEU A 112 18.25 7.18 4.69
CA LEU A 112 17.45 7.65 3.56
C LEU A 112 15.98 7.23 3.69
N PHE A 113 15.70 6.01 4.15
CA PHE A 113 14.33 5.57 4.40
C PHE A 113 13.66 6.44 5.48
N GLU A 114 14.37 6.78 6.55
CA GLU A 114 13.86 7.69 7.58
C GLU A 114 13.61 9.11 7.02
N GLU A 115 14.60 9.69 6.34
CA GLU A 115 14.54 11.04 5.77
C GLU A 115 13.39 11.21 4.77
N PHE A 116 13.21 10.22 3.88
CA PHE A 116 12.13 10.23 2.88
C PHE A 116 10.79 9.71 3.42
N GLY A 117 10.70 9.40 4.72
CA GLY A 117 9.43 9.09 5.38
C GLY A 117 8.93 7.67 5.19
N PHE A 118 9.78 6.72 4.81
CA PHE A 118 9.44 5.29 4.77
C PHE A 118 9.58 4.65 6.15
N THR A 119 8.82 5.17 7.10
CA THR A 119 8.77 4.69 8.49
C THR A 119 7.36 4.25 8.84
N VAL A 120 7.25 3.28 9.76
CA VAL A 120 5.94 2.76 10.19
C VAL A 120 5.06 3.89 10.71
N ASP A 121 5.64 4.81 11.47
CA ASP A 121 4.92 5.93 12.07
C ASP A 121 4.38 6.90 11.02
N ASN A 122 5.16 7.25 9.99
CA ASN A 122 4.67 8.09 8.90
C ASN A 122 3.55 7.39 8.11
N VAL A 123 3.72 6.12 7.77
CA VAL A 123 2.69 5.34 7.06
C VAL A 123 1.38 5.29 7.86
N VAL A 124 1.46 5.02 9.16
CA VAL A 124 0.30 5.01 10.07
C VAL A 124 -0.33 6.40 10.16
N ALA A 125 0.45 7.47 10.24
CA ALA A 125 -0.07 8.83 10.28
C ALA A 125 -0.83 9.19 8.98
N LYS A 126 -0.28 8.85 7.81
CA LYS A 126 -0.95 9.06 6.51
C LYS A 126 -2.24 8.25 6.40
N ALA A 127 -2.22 7.00 6.85
CA ALA A 127 -3.41 6.15 6.91
C ALA A 127 -4.50 6.74 7.80
N LYS A 128 -4.17 7.17 9.02
CA LYS A 128 -5.12 7.77 9.96
C LYS A 128 -5.72 9.07 9.44
N ALA A 129 -5.00 9.84 8.63
CA ALA A 129 -5.51 11.06 8.02
C ALA A 129 -6.61 10.82 6.96
N LEU A 130 -6.79 9.57 6.50
CA LEU A 130 -7.83 9.19 5.53
C LEU A 130 -9.11 8.62 6.18
N LEU A 131 -9.08 8.32 7.48
CA LEU A 131 -10.17 7.72 8.25
C LEU A 131 -10.95 8.78 9.01
#